data_AF-A0A2J7Q664-F1
#
_entry.id   AF-A0A2J7Q664-F1
#
_cell.length_a   1.000
_cell.length_b   1.000
_cell.length_c   1.000
_cell.angle_alpha   90.00
_cell.angle_beta   90.00
_cell.angle_gamma   90.00
#
_symmetry.space_group_name_H-M   'P 1'
#
loop_
_entity.id
_entity.type
_entity.pdbx_description
1 polymer ?
#
loop_
_entity_poly.entity_id
_entity_poly.type
_entity_poly.pdbx_seq_one_letter_code
_entity_poly.pdbx_strand_id
1 'polypeptide(L)'
;MTTVSVENTETWEHHKKFTVYKVMVTSDNHSWFVFRRYNEFYKLYEMLKKQVPSVQLKLPGKKLFGNNLDPQFVQSRREGLNSFIQQIMTDARFRQLPEVCEFFQLDRRKLSSEEGSVEDGEEEVGGSDVTNSNDKLNLGPSERSHAKPIDFEFLHVIGKGSFGKVLLARHKVERRHYAVKVLSKRLVVKRNEAKHIMSERNVLLKNLNHPFLVGLHYSFQTPDKLYFVLDYINGGEVHV
;
A
#
# COMPACT_ATOMS: atom_id res chain seq x y z
N MET A 1 -12.57 13.85 7.25
CA MET A 1 -11.33 14.66 7.45
C MET A 1 -10.13 13.83 7.01
N THR A 2 -9.24 14.38 6.19
CA THR A 2 -8.06 13.66 5.68
C THR A 2 -6.84 13.95 6.55
N THR A 3 -6.19 12.90 7.06
CA THR A 3 -4.90 12.95 7.75
C THR A 3 -3.85 12.17 6.97
N VAL A 4 -2.60 12.61 7.03
CA VAL A 4 -1.48 11.96 6.34
C VAL A 4 -0.27 11.94 7.26
N SER A 5 0.40 10.80 7.40
CA SER A 5 1.58 10.64 8.27
C SER A 5 2.63 9.72 7.65
N VAL A 6 3.90 9.89 8.01
CA VAL A 6 4.96 8.91 7.68
C VAL A 6 5.12 7.92 8.83
N GLU A 7 4.48 6.76 8.69
CA GLU A 7 4.42 5.75 9.75
C GLU A 7 5.75 5.01 9.91
N ASN A 8 6.37 4.61 8.79
CA ASN A 8 7.58 3.79 8.83
C ASN A 8 8.43 3.96 7.56
N THR A 9 9.56 3.25 7.51
CA THR A 9 10.44 3.14 6.36
C THR A 9 10.74 1.69 6.02
N GLU A 10 10.89 1.40 4.73
CA GLU A 10 11.34 0.11 4.23
C GLU A 10 12.63 0.29 3.42
N THR A 11 13.54 -0.69 3.45
CA THR A 11 14.66 -0.75 2.52
C THR A 11 14.28 -1.67 1.37
N TRP A 12 14.18 -1.10 0.17
CA TRP A 12 13.90 -1.86 -1.05
C TRP A 12 15.18 -2.00 -1.87
N GLU A 13 15.24 -3.05 -2.67
CA GLU A 13 16.38 -3.38 -3.52
C GLU A 13 15.90 -3.66 -4.94
N HIS A 14 16.58 -3.03 -5.89
CA HIS A 14 16.46 -3.32 -7.32
C HIS A 14 17.89 -3.50 -7.85
N HIS A 15 18.50 -2.46 -8.43
CA HIS A 15 19.94 -2.43 -8.76
C HIS A 15 20.83 -1.95 -7.61
N LYS A 16 20.23 -1.28 -6.62
CA LYS A 16 20.89 -0.82 -5.39
C LYS A 16 19.84 -0.69 -4.28
N LYS A 17 20.27 -0.75 -3.03
CA LYS A 17 19.40 -0.52 -1.87
C LYS A 17 18.99 0.95 -1.78
N PHE A 18 17.72 1.19 -1.46
CA PHE A 18 17.17 2.52 -1.23
C PHE A 18 16.08 2.51 -0.16
N THR A 19 15.94 3.64 0.55
CA THR A 19 14.86 3.83 1.53
C THR A 19 13.58 4.29 0.85
N VAL A 20 12.48 3.64 1.22
CA VAL A 20 11.11 4.00 0.85
C VAL A 20 10.36 4.39 2.13
N TYR A 21 9.66 5.53 2.09
CA TYR A 21 8.86 6.02 3.19
C TYR A 21 7.42 5.56 2.99
N LYS A 22 6.87 4.94 4.03
CA LYS A 22 5.52 4.40 4.07
C LYS A 22 4.59 5.46 4.66
N VAL A 23 3.87 6.13 3.77
CA VAL A 23 2.95 7.21 4.09
C VAL A 23 1.56 6.64 4.29
N MET A 24 0.99 6.76 5.50
CA MET A 24 -0.41 6.46 5.75
C MET A 24 -1.25 7.66 5.37
N VAL A 25 -2.24 7.44 4.52
CA VAL A 25 -3.29 8.42 4.21
C VAL A 25 -4.57 7.87 4.79
N THR A 26 -5.23 8.64 5.66
CA THR A 26 -6.55 8.32 6.20
C THR A 26 -7.53 9.39 5.75
N SER A 27 -8.56 9.03 5.00
CA SER A 27 -9.64 9.93 4.61
C SER A 27 -10.98 9.29 4.90
N ASP A 28 -11.73 9.93 5.79
CA ASP A 28 -13.05 9.50 6.25
C ASP A 28 -12.97 8.08 6.83
N ASN A 29 -13.61 7.08 6.19
CA ASN A 29 -13.58 5.69 6.63
C ASN A 29 -12.52 4.82 5.96
N HIS A 30 -11.63 5.41 5.16
CA HIS A 30 -10.64 4.68 4.38
C HIS A 30 -9.23 5.07 4.79
N SER A 31 -8.34 4.07 4.82
CA SER A 31 -6.91 4.28 5.00
C SER A 31 -6.13 3.48 3.97
N TRP A 32 -5.12 4.07 3.36
CA TRP A 32 -4.22 3.39 2.43
C TRP A 32 -2.79 3.85 2.64
N PHE A 33 -1.85 3.02 2.17
CA PHE A 33 -0.45 3.38 2.15
C PHE A 33 -0.03 3.87 0.77
N VAL A 34 0.74 4.94 0.77
CA VAL A 34 1.51 5.43 -0.38
C VAL A 34 2.99 5.24 -0.06
N PHE A 35 3.73 4.70 -1.02
CA PHE A 35 5.17 4.44 -0.88
C PHE A 35 5.92 5.47 -1.73
N ARG A 36 6.77 6.27 -1.08
CA ARG A 36 7.50 7.37 -1.73
C ARG A 36 8.96 7.38 -1.32
N ARG A 37 9.87 7.64 -2.26
CA ARG A 37 11.28 7.89 -1.96
C ARG A 37 11.49 9.37 -1.64
N TYR A 38 12.57 9.67 -0.94
CA TYR A 38 12.96 11.05 -0.61
C TYR A 38 12.97 11.99 -1.84
N ASN A 39 13.46 11.52 -2.99
CA ASN A 39 13.53 12.35 -4.20
C ASN A 39 12.14 12.74 -4.73
N GLU A 40 11.10 11.96 -4.47
CA GLU A 40 9.73 12.29 -4.84
C GLU A 40 9.20 13.41 -3.93
N PHE A 41 9.47 13.36 -2.62
CA PHE A 41 9.18 14.47 -1.71
C PHE A 41 9.91 15.75 -2.09
N TYR A 42 11.19 15.63 -2.47
CA TYR A 42 11.99 16.76 -2.92
C TYR A 42 11.39 17.43 -4.16
N LYS A 43 10.94 16.64 -5.14
CA LYS A 43 10.26 17.16 -6.34
C LYS A 43 8.98 17.89 -5.96
N LEU A 44 8.13 17.30 -5.11
CA LEU A 44 6.91 17.95 -4.64
C LEU A 44 7.23 19.28 -3.93
N TYR A 45 8.18 19.28 -2.99
CA TYR A 45 8.62 20.48 -2.27
C TYR A 45 9.04 21.61 -3.23
N GLU A 46 9.85 21.32 -4.26
CA GLU A 46 10.27 22.32 -5.24
C GLU A 46 9.09 22.89 -6.04
N MET A 47 8.10 22.06 -6.38
CA MET A 47 6.88 22.53 -7.05
C MET A 47 6.06 23.44 -6.14
N LEU A 48 5.81 23.02 -4.90
CA LEU A 48 5.01 23.78 -3.93
C LEU A 48 5.65 25.12 -3.56
N LYS A 49 6.98 25.14 -3.38
CA LYS A 49 7.74 26.36 -3.10
C LYS A 49 7.60 27.40 -4.22
N LYS A 50 7.50 26.97 -5.48
CA LYS A 50 7.31 27.86 -6.64
C LYS A 50 5.88 28.39 -6.72
N GLN A 51 4.89 27.54 -6.42
CA GLN A 51 3.47 27.91 -6.53
C GLN A 51 2.99 28.81 -5.38
N VAL A 52 3.54 28.60 -4.16
CA VAL A 52 3.15 29.37 -2.97
C VAL A 52 4.41 29.92 -2.28
N PRO A 53 5.12 30.88 -2.91
CA PRO A 53 6.39 31.41 -2.40
C PRO A 53 6.24 32.19 -1.09
N SER A 54 5.02 32.60 -0.73
CA SER A 54 4.70 33.29 0.52
C SER A 54 4.80 32.40 1.76
N VAL A 55 4.89 31.06 1.59
CA VAL A 55 5.04 30.12 2.70
C VAL A 55 6.43 29.53 2.72
N GLN A 56 7.10 29.64 3.86
CA GLN A 56 8.39 28.99 4.08
C GLN A 56 8.18 27.51 4.41
N LEU A 57 8.14 26.67 3.37
CA LEU A 57 8.15 25.22 3.51
C LEU A 57 9.52 24.72 3.99
N LYS A 58 9.53 23.69 4.84
CA LYS A 58 10.76 23.04 5.32
C LYS A 58 10.77 21.58 4.88
N LEU A 59 11.87 21.15 4.29
CA LEU A 59 12.14 19.75 3.93
C LEU A 59 13.49 19.32 4.53
N PRO A 60 13.62 18.12 5.12
CA PRO A 60 14.91 17.61 5.57
C PRO A 60 15.90 17.54 4.41
N GLY A 61 17.17 17.83 4.67
CA GLY A 61 18.19 17.96 3.62
C GLY A 61 18.57 16.65 2.90
N LYS A 62 19.21 16.80 1.74
CA LYS A 62 19.94 15.73 1.07
C LYS A 62 21.19 15.39 1.88
N LYS A 63 21.50 14.10 1.97
CA LYS A 63 22.75 13.65 2.59
C LYS A 63 23.75 13.46 1.45
N LEU A 64 24.76 14.33 1.44
CA LEU A 64 25.76 14.43 0.38
C LEU A 64 27.03 13.62 0.69
N PHE A 65 27.20 13.20 1.95
CA PHE A 65 28.33 12.39 2.41
C PHE A 65 27.87 11.35 3.45
N GLY A 66 28.49 10.18 3.45
CA GLY A 66 28.20 9.08 4.37
C GLY A 66 27.06 8.15 3.95
N ASN A 67 26.76 7.14 4.78
CA ASN A 67 25.76 6.11 4.50
C ASN A 67 24.33 6.69 4.56
N ASN A 68 23.60 6.60 3.45
CA ASN A 68 22.21 7.03 3.32
C ASN A 68 21.19 6.06 3.94
N LEU A 69 21.63 4.84 4.28
CA LEU A 69 20.84 3.82 4.97
C LEU A 69 21.12 3.77 6.48
N ASP A 70 21.92 4.71 6.99
CA ASP A 70 22.16 4.85 8.42
C ASP A 70 20.83 5.00 9.19
N PRO A 71 20.53 4.14 10.18
CA PRO A 71 19.23 4.13 10.85
C PRO A 71 18.85 5.44 11.53
N GLN A 72 19.80 6.10 12.22
CA GLN A 72 19.55 7.38 12.88
C GLN A 72 19.21 8.47 11.87
N PHE A 73 19.95 8.49 10.76
CA PHE A 73 19.69 9.41 9.67
C PHE A 73 18.32 9.16 9.00
N VAL A 74 17.99 7.89 8.73
CA VAL A 74 16.71 7.51 8.15
C VAL A 74 15.56 7.91 9.08
N GLN A 75 15.72 7.72 10.39
CA GLN A 75 14.75 8.14 11.39
C GLN A 75 14.56 9.67 11.43
N SER A 76 15.64 10.44 11.54
CA SER A 76 15.57 11.90 11.54
C SER A 76 14.93 12.45 10.25
N ARG A 77 15.28 11.86 9.11
CA ARG A 77 14.66 12.21 7.82
C ARG A 77 13.18 11.84 7.80
N ARG A 78 12.77 10.69 8.32
CA ARG A 78 11.36 10.28 8.43
C ARG A 78 10.55 11.31 9.22
N GLU A 79 11.06 11.73 10.36
CA GLU A 79 10.43 12.76 11.22
C GLU A 79 10.33 14.10 10.49
N GLY A 80 11.41 14.54 9.82
CA GLY A 80 11.40 15.76 9.01
C GLY A 80 10.39 15.70 7.85
N LEU A 81 10.28 14.54 7.17
CA LEU A 81 9.27 14.34 6.13
C LEU A 81 7.86 14.35 6.70
N ASN A 82 7.64 13.76 7.89
CA ASN A 82 6.33 13.82 8.54
C ASN A 82 5.93 15.26 8.86
N SER A 83 6.83 16.07 9.40
CA SER A 83 6.59 17.50 9.65
C SER A 83 6.28 18.28 8.36
N PHE A 84 7.00 18.00 7.28
CA PHE A 84 6.71 18.57 5.96
C PHE A 84 5.28 18.23 5.49
N ILE A 85 4.87 16.96 5.62
CA ILE A 85 3.51 16.52 5.27
C ILE A 85 2.47 17.24 6.14
N GLN A 86 2.67 17.34 7.46
CA GLN A 86 1.72 18.04 8.33
C GLN A 86 1.55 19.51 7.93
N GLN A 87 2.65 20.18 7.55
CA GLN A 87 2.61 21.57 7.10
C GLN A 87 1.74 21.74 5.85
N ILE A 88 1.90 20.88 4.84
CA ILE A 88 1.13 20.99 3.58
C ILE A 88 -0.34 20.52 3.72
N MET A 89 -0.63 19.58 4.63
CA MET A 89 -2.00 19.10 4.83
C MET A 89 -2.84 20.02 5.71
N THR A 90 -2.20 20.81 6.58
CA THR A 90 -2.86 21.80 7.45
C THR A 90 -3.18 23.09 6.71
N ASP A 91 -2.34 23.49 5.75
CA ASP A 91 -2.54 24.72 4.98
C ASP A 91 -3.49 24.49 3.79
N ALA A 92 -4.59 25.23 3.76
CA ALA A 92 -5.62 25.13 2.73
C ALA A 92 -5.09 25.41 1.32
N ARG A 93 -4.04 26.26 1.20
CA ARG A 93 -3.43 26.62 -0.09
C ARG A 93 -2.69 25.46 -0.74
N PHE A 94 -2.21 24.50 0.05
CA PHE A 94 -1.49 23.33 -0.47
C PHE A 94 -2.39 22.12 -0.65
N ARG A 95 -3.24 21.81 0.33
CA ARG A 95 -3.98 20.53 0.35
C ARG A 95 -4.91 20.29 -0.83
N GLN A 96 -5.27 21.34 -1.57
CA GLN A 96 -6.14 21.27 -2.75
C GLN A 96 -5.36 21.26 -4.08
N LEU A 97 -4.04 21.44 -4.04
CA LEU A 97 -3.23 21.47 -5.25
C LEU A 97 -3.19 20.08 -5.91
N PRO A 98 -3.33 19.99 -7.24
CA PRO A 98 -3.33 18.72 -7.96
C PRO A 98 -2.14 17.82 -7.65
N GLU A 99 -0.95 18.40 -7.49
CA GLU A 99 0.29 17.69 -7.19
C GLU A 99 0.28 17.06 -5.80
N VAL A 100 -0.35 17.72 -4.82
CA VAL A 100 -0.51 17.18 -3.46
C VAL A 100 -1.52 16.03 -3.49
N CYS A 101 -2.64 16.24 -4.19
CA CYS A 101 -3.67 15.21 -4.39
C CYS A 101 -3.09 13.98 -5.10
N GLU A 102 -2.31 14.15 -6.14
CA GLU A 102 -1.66 13.08 -6.89
C GLU A 102 -0.60 12.38 -6.04
N PHE A 103 0.26 13.14 -5.36
CA PHE A 103 1.33 12.60 -4.53
C PHE A 103 0.80 11.68 -3.43
N PHE A 104 -0.30 12.07 -2.78
CA PHE A 104 -0.98 11.27 -1.74
C PHE A 104 -2.10 10.38 -2.27
N GLN A 105 -2.31 10.35 -3.60
CA GLN A 105 -3.34 9.53 -4.23
C GLN A 105 -4.75 9.81 -3.67
N LEU A 106 -5.04 11.09 -3.37
CA LEU A 106 -6.34 11.55 -2.88
C LEU A 106 -7.41 11.47 -3.97
N ASP A 107 -7.02 11.67 -5.23
CA ASP A 107 -7.90 11.56 -6.40
C ASP A 107 -8.02 10.12 -6.89
N ARG A 108 -9.10 9.46 -6.45
CA ARG A 108 -9.42 8.07 -6.80
C ARG A 108 -9.55 7.78 -8.30
N ARG A 109 -9.68 8.81 -9.15
CA ARG A 109 -9.87 8.66 -10.60
C ARG A 109 -8.57 8.45 -11.39
N LYS A 110 -7.39 8.73 -10.82
CA LYS A 110 -6.10 8.66 -11.54
C LYS A 110 -5.19 7.47 -11.17
N LEU A 111 -5.47 6.72 -10.10
CA LEU A 111 -4.73 5.47 -9.82
C LEU A 111 -4.92 4.40 -10.92
N SER A 112 -5.90 4.58 -11.81
CA SER A 112 -6.14 3.72 -12.96
C SER A 112 -5.03 3.72 -14.01
N SER A 113 -4.10 4.69 -14.00
CA SER A 113 -3.23 4.94 -15.17
C SER A 113 -1.75 4.55 -14.99
N GLU A 114 -1.18 4.62 -13.78
CA GLU A 114 0.29 4.49 -13.61
C GLU A 114 0.80 3.18 -13.00
N GLU A 115 -0.06 2.30 -12.46
CA GLU A 115 0.34 0.95 -12.01
C GLU A 115 0.51 -0.04 -13.19
N GLY A 116 0.98 0.43 -14.36
CA GLY A 116 1.05 -0.31 -15.62
C GLY A 116 2.44 -0.79 -16.06
N SER A 117 3.51 -0.41 -15.36
CA SER A 117 4.87 -0.82 -15.70
C SER A 117 5.39 -1.87 -14.72
N VAL A 118 4.83 -3.08 -14.84
CA VAL A 118 5.60 -4.31 -14.58
C VAL A 118 5.74 -4.95 -15.95
N GLU A 119 6.95 -4.87 -16.50
CA GLU A 119 7.37 -5.65 -17.65
C GLU A 119 7.25 -7.14 -17.27
N ASP A 120 6.42 -7.87 -18.00
CA ASP A 120 6.57 -9.30 -18.23
C ASP A 120 5.94 -9.60 -19.59
N GLY A 121 6.70 -10.32 -20.42
CA GLY A 121 6.45 -10.58 -21.82
C GLY A 121 5.16 -11.34 -22.13
N GLU A 122 4.68 -11.05 -23.34
CA GLU A 122 3.92 -11.87 -24.29
C GLU A 122 3.00 -12.99 -23.76
N GLU A 123 1.70 -12.86 -24.03
CA GLU A 123 1.01 -13.70 -25.02
C GLU A 123 -0.30 -13.00 -25.44
N GLU A 124 -0.41 -12.67 -26.73
CA GLU A 124 -1.67 -12.26 -27.34
C GLU A 124 -2.56 -13.49 -27.54
N VAL A 125 -3.74 -13.49 -26.95
CA VAL A 125 -4.88 -14.25 -27.48
C VAL A 125 -6.05 -13.30 -27.60
N GLY A 126 -6.42 -13.01 -28.85
CA GLY A 126 -7.53 -12.16 -29.22
C GLY A 126 -8.89 -12.79 -28.95
N GLY A 127 -9.93 -11.93 -28.95
CA GLY A 127 -11.33 -12.36 -29.03
C GLY A 127 -12.25 -11.72 -27.99
N SER A 128 -12.73 -10.53 -28.33
CA SER A 128 -14.00 -9.87 -27.94
C SER A 128 -15.03 -10.68 -27.12
N ASP A 129 -15.50 -10.10 -26.01
CA ASP A 129 -16.86 -9.56 -25.94
C ASP A 129 -17.00 -8.52 -24.82
N VAL A 130 -17.59 -7.37 -25.17
CA VAL A 130 -17.83 -6.23 -24.29
C VAL A 130 -19.14 -6.48 -23.56
N THR A 131 -19.07 -6.94 -22.31
CA THR A 131 -20.20 -6.79 -21.38
C THR A 131 -19.82 -5.86 -20.24
N ASN A 132 -20.47 -4.70 -20.29
CA ASN A 132 -20.47 -3.63 -19.30
C ASN A 132 -20.94 -4.18 -17.93
N SER A 133 -20.01 -4.76 -17.17
CA SER A 133 -20.23 -5.12 -15.77
C SER A 133 -19.35 -4.21 -14.93
N ASN A 134 -19.91 -3.09 -14.49
CA ASN A 134 -19.37 -2.25 -13.42
C ASN A 134 -19.47 -2.99 -12.07
N ASP A 135 -19.08 -4.27 -12.06
CA ASP A 135 -19.03 -5.13 -10.89
C ASP A 135 -17.86 -4.68 -10.04
N LYS A 136 -18.16 -3.74 -9.13
CA LYS A 136 -17.31 -3.47 -7.99
C LYS A 136 -17.16 -4.79 -7.23
N LEU A 137 -16.06 -5.51 -7.48
CA LEU A 137 -15.58 -6.63 -6.67
C LEU A 137 -15.72 -6.26 -5.19
N ASN A 138 -16.74 -6.84 -4.55
CA ASN A 138 -17.11 -6.56 -3.17
C ASN A 138 -17.17 -7.89 -2.44
N LEU A 139 -16.38 -8.03 -1.38
CA LEU A 139 -16.28 -9.27 -0.60
C LEU A 139 -17.55 -9.61 0.22
N GLY A 140 -18.60 -8.78 0.14
CA GLY A 140 -19.70 -8.81 1.09
C GLY A 140 -19.28 -8.29 2.47
N PRO A 141 -20.17 -8.32 3.47
CA PRO A 141 -19.82 -7.98 4.84
C PRO A 141 -18.75 -8.93 5.37
N SER A 142 -17.72 -8.38 6.02
CA SER A 142 -16.63 -9.15 6.62
C SER A 142 -17.10 -9.83 7.91
N GLU A 143 -16.78 -11.12 8.11
CA GLU A 143 -17.15 -11.87 9.34
C GLU A 143 -16.54 -11.28 10.63
N ARG A 144 -15.53 -10.41 10.50
CA ARG A 144 -15.11 -9.47 11.54
C ARG A 144 -15.19 -8.05 10.98
N SER A 145 -16.37 -7.45 11.14
CA SER A 145 -16.85 -6.18 10.54
C SER A 145 -15.93 -4.95 10.66
N HIS A 146 -14.85 -4.99 11.44
CA HIS A 146 -14.10 -3.79 11.84
C HIS A 146 -12.61 -3.78 11.50
N ALA A 147 -12.03 -4.89 11.04
CA ALA A 147 -10.61 -4.92 10.71
C ALA A 147 -10.30 -4.01 9.51
N LYS A 148 -9.30 -3.16 9.67
CA LYS A 148 -8.82 -2.18 8.69
C LYS A 148 -7.31 -2.30 8.55
N PRO A 149 -6.71 -1.80 7.45
CA PRO A 149 -5.26 -1.76 7.31
C PRO A 149 -4.54 -1.11 8.51
N ILE A 150 -5.16 -0.10 9.15
CA ILE A 150 -4.58 0.62 10.28
C ILE A 150 -4.39 -0.23 11.55
N ASP A 151 -5.13 -1.34 11.67
CA ASP A 151 -5.02 -2.27 12.80
C ASP A 151 -3.76 -3.14 12.72
N PHE A 152 -3.08 -3.12 11.57
CA PHE A 152 -1.91 -3.94 11.28
C PHE A 152 -0.65 -3.07 11.08
N GLU A 153 0.44 -3.51 11.69
CA GLU A 153 1.79 -3.05 11.40
C GLU A 153 2.37 -3.96 10.31
N PHE A 154 2.32 -3.54 9.04
CA PHE A 154 2.96 -4.30 7.96
C PHE A 154 4.47 -4.10 8.00
N LEU A 155 5.21 -5.22 8.08
CA LEU A 155 6.65 -5.30 8.33
C LEU A 155 7.44 -5.38 7.02
N HIS A 156 7.30 -6.47 6.25
CA HIS A 156 7.98 -6.64 4.97
C HIS A 156 7.22 -7.57 4.03
N VAL A 157 7.56 -7.54 2.74
CA VAL A 157 6.98 -8.43 1.72
C VAL A 157 7.59 -9.83 1.85
N ILE A 158 6.74 -10.85 1.96
CA ILE A 158 7.12 -12.26 2.05
C ILE A 158 6.70 -13.08 0.82
N GLY A 159 5.93 -12.47 -0.09
CA GLY A 159 5.55 -13.11 -1.35
C GLY A 159 5.03 -12.10 -2.37
N LYS A 160 5.17 -12.43 -3.65
CA LYS A 160 4.61 -11.67 -4.78
C LYS A 160 3.78 -12.63 -5.62
N GLY A 161 2.67 -12.15 -6.17
CA GLY A 161 1.80 -12.96 -7.02
C GLY A 161 1.13 -12.14 -8.11
N SER A 162 0.42 -12.82 -9.00
CA SER A 162 -0.13 -12.28 -10.24
C SER A 162 -1.04 -11.06 -10.07
N PHE A 163 -1.67 -10.92 -8.89
CA PHE A 163 -2.64 -9.86 -8.59
C PHE A 163 -2.20 -8.95 -7.43
N GLY A 164 -0.99 -9.14 -6.89
CA GLY A 164 -0.51 -8.34 -5.76
C GLY A 164 0.62 -8.98 -4.97
N LYS A 165 0.59 -8.83 -3.65
CA LYS A 165 1.70 -9.24 -2.77
C LYS A 165 1.22 -9.76 -1.42
N VAL A 166 2.06 -10.54 -0.77
CA VAL A 166 1.87 -11.03 0.60
C VAL A 166 2.87 -10.32 1.51
N LEU A 167 2.37 -9.73 2.59
CA LEU A 167 3.17 -9.01 3.58
C LEU A 167 3.13 -9.74 4.91
N LEU A 168 4.27 -9.88 5.58
CA LEU A 168 4.28 -10.15 7.00
C LEU A 168 3.75 -8.90 7.72
N ALA A 169 2.75 -9.06 8.57
CA ALA A 169 2.20 -7.99 9.38
C ALA A 169 1.95 -8.45 10.81
N ARG A 170 1.98 -7.52 11.76
CA ARG A 170 1.62 -7.77 13.16
C ARG A 170 0.34 -7.02 13.49
N HIS A 171 -0.67 -7.71 14.03
CA HIS A 171 -1.86 -7.03 14.53
C HIS A 171 -1.48 -6.21 15.78
N LYS A 172 -1.82 -4.91 15.81
CA LYS A 172 -1.30 -3.97 16.82
C LYS A 172 -1.75 -4.29 18.24
N VAL A 173 -3.01 -4.71 18.41
CA VAL A 173 -3.58 -5.05 19.73
C VAL A 173 -3.20 -6.47 20.14
N GLU A 174 -3.57 -7.48 19.33
CA GLU A 174 -3.28 -8.91 19.59
C GLU A 174 -1.78 -9.26 19.61
N ARG A 175 -0.90 -8.39 19.07
CA ARG A 175 0.54 -8.61 18.92
C ARG A 175 0.93 -9.89 18.15
N ARG A 176 -0.04 -10.52 17.47
CA ARG A 176 0.16 -11.73 16.66
C ARG A 176 0.60 -11.39 15.23
N HIS A 177 1.47 -12.23 14.68
CA HIS A 177 1.94 -12.13 13.29
C HIS A 177 1.00 -12.86 12.32
N TYR A 178 0.84 -12.28 11.13
CA TYR A 178 -0.04 -12.73 10.07
C TYR A 178 0.59 -12.54 8.70
N ALA A 179 0.18 -13.38 7.75
CA ALA A 179 0.46 -13.19 6.33
C ALA A 179 -0.72 -12.43 5.71
N VAL A 180 -0.51 -11.21 5.24
CA VAL A 180 -1.56 -10.39 4.63
C VAL A 180 -1.40 -10.40 3.12
N LYS A 181 -2.26 -11.15 2.42
CA LYS A 181 -2.38 -11.16 0.97
C LYS A 181 -3.20 -9.94 0.54
N VAL A 182 -2.56 -9.03 -0.19
CA VAL A 182 -3.15 -7.79 -0.71
C VAL A 182 -3.28 -7.90 -2.22
N LEU A 183 -4.52 -7.87 -2.72
CA LEU A 183 -4.84 -8.04 -4.14
C LEU A 183 -5.42 -6.75 -4.72
N SER A 184 -4.99 -6.37 -5.92
CA SER A 184 -5.56 -5.24 -6.66
C SER A 184 -6.88 -5.65 -7.31
N LYS A 185 -7.99 -5.02 -6.94
CA LYS A 185 -9.31 -5.26 -7.56
C LYS A 185 -9.25 -5.00 -9.07
N ARG A 186 -8.53 -3.96 -9.48
CA ARG A 186 -8.38 -3.60 -10.90
C ARG A 186 -7.73 -4.74 -11.69
N LEU A 187 -6.63 -5.32 -11.18
CA LEU A 187 -5.95 -6.43 -11.86
C LEU A 187 -6.83 -7.69 -11.91
N VAL A 188 -7.56 -7.97 -10.83
CA VAL A 188 -8.50 -9.11 -10.77
C VAL A 188 -9.62 -8.95 -11.80
N VAL A 189 -10.26 -7.77 -11.89
CA VAL A 189 -11.29 -7.50 -12.93
C VAL A 189 -10.69 -7.58 -14.32
N LYS A 190 -9.53 -6.93 -14.55
CA LYS A 190 -8.88 -6.87 -15.88
C LYS A 190 -8.58 -8.26 -16.43
N ARG A 191 -8.23 -9.21 -15.57
CA ARG A 191 -7.95 -10.61 -15.96
C ARG A 191 -9.16 -11.54 -15.82
N ASN A 192 -10.35 -11.02 -15.52
CA ASN A 192 -11.59 -11.79 -15.34
C ASN A 192 -11.51 -12.88 -14.23
N GLU A 193 -10.74 -12.63 -13.17
CA GLU A 193 -10.45 -13.59 -12.10
C GLU A 193 -11.29 -13.38 -10.83
N ALA A 194 -12.33 -12.54 -10.94
CA ALA A 194 -13.20 -12.17 -9.84
C ALA A 194 -13.86 -13.39 -9.18
N LYS A 195 -14.41 -14.30 -10.00
CA LYS A 195 -15.06 -15.53 -9.53
C LYS A 195 -14.08 -16.46 -8.83
N HIS A 196 -12.87 -16.60 -9.36
CA HIS A 196 -11.83 -17.44 -8.77
C HIS A 196 -11.43 -16.93 -7.38
N ILE A 197 -11.13 -15.64 -7.25
CA ILE A 197 -10.76 -15.03 -5.97
C ILE A 197 -11.89 -15.16 -4.94
N MET A 198 -13.15 -15.05 -5.35
CA MET A 198 -14.30 -15.26 -4.45
C MET A 198 -14.42 -16.73 -4.02
N SER A 199 -14.19 -17.68 -4.94
CA SER A 199 -14.15 -19.10 -4.60
C SER A 199 -13.02 -19.42 -3.63
N GLU A 200 -11.80 -18.90 -3.86
CA GLU A 200 -10.66 -19.03 -2.94
C GLU A 200 -11.03 -18.52 -1.54
N ARG A 201 -11.60 -17.31 -1.47
CA ARG A 201 -12.09 -16.74 -0.20
C ARG A 201 -13.13 -17.62 0.47
N ASN A 202 -14.11 -18.15 -0.27
CA ASN A 202 -15.16 -18.98 0.30
C ASN A 202 -14.63 -20.32 0.82
N VAL A 203 -13.58 -20.87 0.20
CA VAL A 203 -12.87 -22.04 0.71
C VAL A 203 -12.15 -21.69 2.02
N LEU A 204 -11.44 -20.57 2.04
CA LEU A 204 -10.73 -20.09 3.23
C LEU A 204 -11.69 -19.79 4.40
N LEU A 205 -12.88 -19.24 4.12
CA LEU A 205 -13.91 -18.96 5.14
C LEU A 205 -14.48 -20.18 5.82
N LYS A 206 -14.48 -21.34 5.14
CA LYS A 206 -15.00 -22.58 5.74
C LYS A 206 -14.16 -23.04 6.93
N ASN A 207 -13.01 -22.41 7.21
CA ASN A 207 -12.12 -22.71 8.33
C ASN A 207 -11.96 -24.22 8.50
N LEU A 208 -11.72 -24.91 7.38
CA LEU A 208 -11.46 -26.34 7.37
C LEU A 208 -10.12 -26.52 8.08
N ASN A 209 -10.16 -26.85 9.37
CA ASN A 209 -8.99 -27.14 10.19
C ASN A 209 -8.28 -28.36 9.62
N HIS A 210 -7.45 -28.11 8.60
CA HIS A 210 -6.68 -29.11 7.89
C HIS A 210 -5.21 -28.71 7.98
N PRO A 211 -4.29 -29.64 8.25
CA PRO A 211 -2.87 -29.34 8.51
C PRO A 211 -2.13 -28.66 7.34
N PHE A 212 -2.73 -28.62 6.15
CA PHE A 212 -2.15 -27.99 4.95
C PHE A 212 -2.92 -26.76 4.45
N LEU A 213 -3.96 -26.32 5.17
CA LEU A 213 -4.71 -25.11 4.83
C LEU A 213 -4.40 -24.00 5.82
N VAL A 214 -3.99 -22.84 5.31
CA VAL A 214 -3.84 -21.63 6.13
C VAL A 214 -5.22 -21.09 6.49
N GLY A 215 -5.42 -20.74 7.76
CA GLY A 215 -6.68 -20.18 8.24
C GLY A 215 -6.81 -18.71 7.86
N LEU A 216 -8.03 -18.28 7.52
CA LEU A 216 -8.38 -16.88 7.28
C LEU A 216 -8.92 -16.25 8.57
N HIS A 217 -8.15 -15.32 9.14
CA HIS A 217 -8.50 -14.62 10.38
C HIS A 217 -9.34 -13.37 10.12
N TYR A 218 -8.99 -12.63 9.07
CA TYR A 218 -9.69 -11.41 8.69
C TYR A 218 -9.76 -11.31 7.17
N SER A 219 -10.89 -10.81 6.68
CA SER A 219 -11.06 -10.47 5.28
C SER A 219 -11.72 -9.10 5.22
N PHE A 220 -11.04 -8.13 4.63
CA PHE A 220 -11.55 -6.78 4.47
C PHE A 220 -11.11 -6.20 3.13
N GLN A 221 -11.65 -5.04 2.79
CA GLN A 221 -11.39 -4.41 1.51
C GLN A 221 -11.29 -2.91 1.66
N THR A 222 -10.49 -2.30 0.79
CA THR A 222 -10.52 -0.88 0.49
C THR A 222 -11.22 -0.70 -0.86
N PRO A 223 -11.40 0.54 -1.35
CA PRO A 223 -12.01 0.77 -2.67
C PRO A 223 -11.24 0.09 -3.80
N ASP A 224 -9.93 -0.05 -3.65
CA ASP A 224 -8.97 -0.51 -4.66
C ASP A 224 -8.42 -1.92 -4.39
N LYS A 225 -8.42 -2.39 -3.13
CA LYS A 225 -7.73 -3.63 -2.75
C LYS A 225 -8.60 -4.58 -1.94
N LEU A 226 -8.29 -5.86 -2.05
CA LEU A 226 -8.77 -6.94 -1.20
C LEU A 226 -7.66 -7.34 -0.24
N TYR A 227 -8.00 -7.59 1.02
CA TYR A 227 -7.07 -8.00 2.06
C TYR A 227 -7.55 -9.32 2.66
N PHE A 228 -6.70 -10.34 2.60
CA PHE A 228 -6.87 -11.59 3.31
C PHE A 228 -5.75 -11.71 4.35
N VAL A 229 -6.13 -11.74 5.62
CA VAL A 229 -5.21 -11.90 6.75
C VAL A 229 -5.24 -13.37 7.14
N LEU A 230 -4.13 -14.04 6.85
CA LEU A 230 -3.97 -15.48 6.95
C LEU A 230 -2.99 -15.82 8.07
N ASP A 231 -3.02 -17.07 8.52
CA ASP A 231 -1.96 -17.59 9.38
C ASP A 231 -0.58 -17.31 8.79
N TYR A 232 0.31 -16.78 9.63
CA TYR A 232 1.73 -16.72 9.30
C TYR A 232 2.39 -17.99 9.83
N ILE A 233 2.71 -18.89 8.92
CA ILE A 233 3.56 -20.04 9.20
C ILE A 233 4.99 -19.55 9.03
N ASN A 234 5.73 -19.48 10.14
CA ASN A 234 7.16 -19.20 10.08
C ASN A 234 7.79 -20.40 9.35
N GLY A 235 8.16 -20.20 8.09
CA GLY A 235 8.80 -21.21 7.27
C GLY A 235 10.16 -21.51 7.88
N GLY A 236 10.21 -22.43 8.84
CA GLY A 236 11.42 -23.18 9.06
C GLY A 236 11.78 -23.81 7.72
N GLU A 237 12.97 -23.53 7.22
CA GLU A 237 13.59 -24.34 6.18
C GLU A 237 13.40 -25.80 6.57
N VAL A 238 12.65 -26.54 5.76
CA VAL A 238 12.77 -27.98 5.76
C VAL A 238 14.12 -28.26 5.12
N HIS A 239 15.18 -28.30 5.92
CA HIS A 239 16.38 -29.03 5.54
C HIS A 239 15.97 -30.51 5.53
N VAL A 240 15.56 -30.99 4.35
CA VAL A 240 15.62 -32.43 4.03
C VAL A 240 17.00 -32.69 3.47
#